data_AF-A0A6J5KHM5-F1
#
_entry.id   AF-A0A6J5KHM5-F1
#
_cell.length_a   1.000
_cell.length_b   1.000
_cell.length_c   1.000
_cell.angle_alpha   90.00
_cell.angle_beta   90.00
_cell.angle_gamma   90.00
#
_symmetry.space_group_name_H-M   'P 1'
#
loop_
_entity.id
_entity.type
_entity.pdbx_description
1 polymer ?
#
loop_
_entity_poly.entity_id
_entity_poly.type
_entity_poly.pdbx_seq_one_letter_code
_entity_poly.pdbx_strand_id
1 'polypeptide(L)'
;MQPTMQQLDIFADSHDVMLRNDVLEQSQRRDAVLARPALERFASEYPDDGALPEMTMLVRELEDGSTAPFADRAALANARQPLEDVVTPAARRVLPAQSVQPWLVPCWRALAARAASLAFRATEADSHAAPLWLLAGDGAAAIDAVEGIESWWRVPAPPVWMTEAGCRGTGWQLARERRGRRRLSLTAGISRSVVTRR
;
A
#
# COMPACT_ATOMS: atom_id res chain seq x y z
N MET A 1 3.49 36.35 -45.83
CA MET A 1 3.36 35.24 -44.87
C MET A 1 4.36 35.46 -43.76
N GLN A 2 3.93 36.06 -42.65
CA GLN A 2 4.74 36.13 -41.44
C GLN A 2 4.75 34.73 -40.80
N PRO A 3 5.90 34.24 -40.32
CA PRO A 3 5.89 33.09 -39.44
C PRO A 3 5.23 33.57 -38.14
N THR A 4 4.13 32.93 -37.76
CA THR A 4 3.62 32.99 -36.38
C THR A 4 4.75 32.51 -35.49
N MET A 5 5.49 33.46 -34.90
CA MET A 5 6.41 33.17 -33.81
C MET A 5 5.56 32.58 -32.68
N GLN A 6 5.48 31.25 -32.62
CA GLN A 6 5.30 30.53 -31.36
C GLN A 6 6.52 30.87 -30.50
N GLN A 7 6.51 32.08 -29.94
CA GLN A 7 7.25 32.36 -28.74
C GLN A 7 6.64 31.40 -27.72
N LEU A 8 7.31 30.26 -27.50
CA LEU A 8 6.99 29.32 -26.42
C LEU A 8 6.55 30.16 -25.24
N ASP A 9 5.29 30.02 -24.83
CA ASP A 9 4.75 30.74 -23.70
C ASP A 9 5.36 30.14 -22.43
N ILE A 10 6.65 30.42 -22.25
CA ILE A 10 7.52 29.96 -21.18
C ILE A 10 6.91 30.27 -19.81
N PHE A 11 6.05 31.29 -19.73
CA PHE A 11 5.36 31.65 -18.50
C PHE A 11 4.13 30.77 -18.27
N ALA A 12 3.29 30.54 -19.27
CA ALA A 12 2.19 29.57 -19.17
C ALA A 12 2.70 28.14 -18.92
N ASP A 13 3.77 27.74 -19.61
CA ASP A 13 4.44 26.46 -19.38
C ASP A 13 5.05 26.40 -17.97
N SER A 14 5.62 27.49 -17.46
CA SER A 14 6.14 27.53 -16.08
C SER A 14 5.04 27.46 -15.02
N HIS A 15 3.87 28.04 -15.31
CA HIS A 15 2.74 28.07 -14.39
C HIS A 15 2.03 26.71 -14.33
N ASP A 16 1.78 26.09 -15.49
CA ASP A 16 1.29 24.71 -15.60
C ASP A 16 2.21 23.74 -14.85
N VAL A 17 3.51 23.80 -15.15
CA VAL A 17 4.51 22.94 -14.50
C VAL A 17 4.56 23.18 -13.00
N MET A 18 4.46 24.42 -12.53
CA MET A 18 4.44 24.75 -11.11
C MET A 18 3.23 24.13 -10.41
N LEU A 19 2.01 24.35 -10.94
CA LEU A 19 0.79 23.81 -10.34
C LEU A 19 0.74 22.29 -10.38
N ARG A 20 1.13 21.69 -11.50
CA ARG A 20 1.29 20.25 -11.63
C ARG A 20 2.26 19.71 -10.59
N ASN A 21 3.43 20.33 -10.44
CA ASN A 21 4.42 19.89 -9.47
C ASN A 21 3.92 20.01 -8.03
N ASP A 22 3.12 21.02 -7.71
CA ASP A 22 2.54 21.16 -6.37
C ASP A 22 1.59 19.99 -6.06
N VAL A 23 0.71 19.62 -7.00
CA VAL A 23 -0.15 18.42 -6.87
C VAL A 23 0.69 17.15 -6.65
N LEU A 24 1.74 16.96 -7.44
CA LEU A 24 2.61 15.79 -7.36
C LEU A 24 3.44 15.78 -6.07
N GLU A 25 3.89 16.93 -5.58
CA GLU A 25 4.65 17.05 -4.34
C GLU A 25 3.78 16.65 -3.15
N GLN A 26 2.56 17.20 -3.04
CA GLN A 26 1.64 16.83 -1.95
C GLN A 26 1.19 15.36 -2.06
N SER A 27 0.98 14.86 -3.28
CA SER A 27 0.66 13.45 -3.51
C SER A 27 1.79 12.52 -3.07
N GLN A 28 3.05 12.87 -3.36
CA GLN A 28 4.23 12.12 -2.93
C GLN A 28 4.40 12.11 -1.41
N ARG A 29 4.10 13.24 -0.76
CA ARG A 29 4.03 13.33 0.71
C ARG A 29 2.84 12.60 1.31
N ARG A 30 1.91 12.14 0.49
CA ARG A 30 0.64 11.52 0.88
C ARG A 30 -0.21 12.44 1.77
N ASP A 31 -0.14 13.75 1.54
CA ASP A 31 -0.94 14.74 2.24
C ASP A 31 -2.25 14.99 1.48
N ALA A 32 -3.30 14.24 1.80
CA ALA A 32 -4.60 14.40 1.15
C ALA A 32 -5.19 15.81 1.34
N VAL A 33 -4.93 16.43 2.51
CA VAL A 33 -5.49 17.74 2.89
C VAL A 33 -4.92 18.85 2.00
N LEU A 34 -3.64 18.76 1.64
CA LEU A 34 -2.99 19.71 0.74
C LEU A 34 -3.09 19.29 -0.74
N ALA A 35 -3.14 18.00 -1.04
CA ALA A 35 -3.21 17.52 -2.42
C ALA A 35 -4.56 17.81 -3.10
N ARG A 36 -5.68 17.72 -2.37
CA ARG A 36 -7.02 18.05 -2.91
C ARG A 36 -7.15 19.49 -3.40
N PRO A 37 -6.87 20.53 -2.58
CA PRO A 37 -6.99 21.91 -3.04
C PRO A 37 -5.97 22.25 -4.13
N ALA A 38 -4.76 21.67 -4.11
CA ALA A 38 -3.78 21.83 -5.19
C ALA A 38 -4.34 21.27 -6.52
N LEU A 39 -4.97 20.09 -6.48
CA LEU A 39 -5.60 19.46 -7.64
C LEU A 39 -6.78 20.27 -8.17
N GLU A 40 -7.64 20.78 -7.27
CA GLU A 40 -8.78 21.62 -7.67
C GLU A 40 -8.32 22.90 -8.35
N ARG A 41 -7.27 23.54 -7.82
CA ARG A 41 -6.66 24.71 -8.45
C ARG A 41 -6.12 24.36 -9.85
N PHE A 42 -5.33 23.30 -9.96
CA PHE A 42 -4.80 22.84 -11.24
C PHE A 42 -5.92 22.55 -12.25
N ALA A 43 -6.95 21.81 -11.85
CA ALA A 43 -8.09 21.47 -12.70
C ALA A 43 -8.92 22.69 -13.14
N SER A 44 -8.99 23.73 -12.30
CA SER A 44 -9.71 24.97 -12.65
C SER A 44 -9.00 25.77 -13.75
N GLU A 45 -7.68 25.71 -13.79
CA GLU A 45 -6.85 26.46 -14.73
C GLU A 45 -6.53 25.65 -16.00
N TYR A 46 -6.44 24.32 -15.88
CA TYR A 46 -6.09 23.39 -16.97
C TYR A 46 -7.04 22.19 -17.06
N PRO A 47 -8.36 22.38 -17.31
CA PRO A 47 -9.36 21.31 -17.25
C PRO A 47 -9.18 20.19 -18.28
N ASP A 48 -8.51 20.49 -19.40
CA ASP A 48 -8.28 19.54 -20.50
C ASP A 48 -6.92 18.81 -20.39
N ASP A 49 -6.19 18.99 -19.28
CA ASP A 49 -4.89 18.36 -19.09
C ASP A 49 -5.00 16.83 -18.98
N GLY A 50 -4.22 16.12 -19.79
CA GLY A 50 -4.30 14.66 -19.90
C GLY A 50 -3.86 13.88 -18.65
N ALA A 51 -3.19 14.51 -17.68
CA ALA A 51 -2.75 13.86 -16.44
C ALA A 51 -3.74 14.05 -15.27
N LEU A 52 -4.77 14.89 -15.44
CA LEU A 52 -5.80 15.12 -14.42
C LEU A 52 -6.51 13.85 -13.94
N PRO A 53 -6.91 12.90 -14.81
CA PRO A 53 -7.57 11.68 -14.36
C PRO A 53 -6.67 10.87 -13.41
N GLU A 54 -5.40 10.70 -13.76
CA GLU A 54 -4.43 9.99 -12.93
C GLU A 54 -4.18 10.70 -11.59
N MET A 55 -3.98 12.03 -11.60
CA MET A 55 -3.79 12.80 -10.36
C MET A 55 -5.03 12.73 -9.46
N THR A 56 -6.23 12.81 -10.06
CA THR A 56 -7.50 12.66 -9.34
C THR A 56 -7.60 11.31 -8.66
N MET A 57 -7.17 10.24 -9.35
CA MET A 57 -7.15 8.89 -8.77
C MET A 57 -6.17 8.78 -7.60
N LEU A 58 -4.98 9.39 -7.68
CA LEU A 58 -4.03 9.38 -6.57
C LEU A 58 -4.59 10.12 -5.35
N VAL A 59 -5.15 11.32 -5.53
CA VAL A 59 -5.73 12.09 -4.41
C VAL A 59 -6.91 11.35 -3.78
N ARG A 60 -7.79 10.76 -4.60
CA ARG A 60 -8.92 9.96 -4.09
C ARG A 60 -8.44 8.78 -3.25
N GLU A 61 -7.39 8.08 -3.67
CA GLU A 61 -6.81 6.99 -2.90
C GLU A 61 -6.19 7.47 -1.58
N LEU A 62 -5.64 8.69 -1.53
CA LEU A 62 -5.14 9.28 -0.28
C LEU A 62 -6.27 9.62 0.70
N GLU A 63 -7.43 10.01 0.18
CA GLU A 63 -8.62 10.31 0.97
C GLU A 63 -9.34 9.06 1.47
N ASP A 64 -9.23 7.93 0.75
CA ASP A 64 -9.76 6.64 1.18
C ASP A 64 -8.91 6.04 2.31
N GLY A 65 -9.07 6.60 3.51
CA GLY A 65 -8.35 6.24 4.73
C GLY A 65 -9.02 5.13 5.55
N SER A 66 -9.87 4.30 4.95
CA SER A 66 -10.61 3.29 5.71
C SER A 66 -9.66 2.29 6.39
N THR A 67 -9.79 2.16 7.70
CA THR A 67 -9.04 1.19 8.53
C THR A 67 -9.90 0.00 8.94
N ALA A 68 -11.17 -0.03 8.51
CA ALA A 68 -12.11 -1.08 8.88
C ALA A 68 -11.66 -2.43 8.31
N PRO A 69 -11.61 -3.50 9.14
CA PRO A 69 -11.35 -4.85 8.66
C PRO A 69 -12.35 -5.28 7.59
N PHE A 70 -11.90 -6.09 6.63
CA PHE A 70 -12.80 -6.64 5.62
C PHE A 70 -13.74 -7.68 6.22
N ALA A 71 -15.01 -7.62 5.86
CA ALA A 71 -16.02 -8.59 6.29
C ALA A 71 -15.81 -9.96 5.63
N ASP A 72 -15.40 -9.96 4.37
CA ASP A 72 -15.20 -11.17 3.58
C ASP A 72 -14.14 -10.98 2.47
N ARG A 73 -13.93 -12.03 1.67
CA ARG A 73 -12.92 -12.09 0.62
C ARG A 73 -13.34 -11.31 -0.62
N ALA A 74 -14.65 -11.16 -0.86
CA ALA A 74 -15.16 -10.36 -1.96
C ALA A 74 -14.92 -8.86 -1.70
N ALA A 75 -15.10 -8.41 -0.46
CA ALA A 75 -14.78 -7.05 -0.03
C ALA A 75 -13.27 -6.75 -0.19
N LEU A 76 -12.40 -7.72 0.14
CA LEU A 76 -10.97 -7.58 -0.12
C LEU A 76 -10.66 -7.52 -1.62
N ALA A 77 -11.20 -8.44 -2.43
CA ALA A 77 -11.00 -8.45 -3.87
C ALA A 77 -11.45 -7.13 -4.53
N ASN A 78 -12.62 -6.62 -4.13
CA ASN A 78 -13.15 -5.34 -4.61
C ASN A 78 -12.29 -4.13 -4.21
N ALA A 79 -11.56 -4.19 -3.10
CA ALA A 79 -10.64 -3.14 -2.69
C ALA A 79 -9.25 -3.29 -3.33
N ARG A 80 -8.81 -4.52 -3.56
CA ARG A 80 -7.53 -4.84 -4.21
C ARG A 80 -7.55 -4.49 -5.70
N GLN A 81 -8.61 -4.85 -6.41
CA GLN A 81 -8.67 -4.72 -7.86
C GLN A 81 -8.46 -3.26 -8.34
N PRO A 82 -9.10 -2.21 -7.78
CA PRO A 82 -8.83 -0.84 -8.18
C PRO A 82 -7.39 -0.39 -7.93
N LEU A 83 -6.77 -0.88 -6.85
CA LEU A 83 -5.38 -0.56 -6.53
C LEU A 83 -4.41 -1.14 -7.58
N GLU A 84 -4.69 -2.34 -8.08
CA GLU A 84 -3.90 -3.02 -9.13
C GLU A 84 -4.15 -2.42 -10.52
N ASP A 85 -5.42 -2.29 -10.91
CA ASP A 85 -5.80 -2.01 -12.29
C ASP A 85 -5.82 -0.51 -12.62
N VAL A 86 -5.98 0.35 -11.61
CA VAL A 86 -6.18 1.79 -11.82
C VAL A 86 -5.11 2.60 -11.12
N VAL A 87 -4.97 2.46 -9.80
CA VAL A 87 -4.10 3.32 -9.00
C VAL A 87 -2.62 3.05 -9.30
N THR A 88 -2.22 1.78 -9.42
CA THR A 88 -0.83 1.44 -9.73
C THR A 88 -0.39 1.98 -11.10
N PRO A 89 -1.16 1.81 -12.20
CA PRO A 89 -0.87 2.47 -13.47
C PRO A 89 -0.89 4.00 -13.39
N ALA A 90 -1.84 4.60 -12.69
CA ALA A 90 -1.92 6.05 -12.52
C ALA A 90 -0.65 6.59 -11.82
N ALA A 91 -0.23 5.96 -10.73
CA ALA A 91 0.99 6.32 -10.00
C ALA A 91 2.22 6.26 -10.90
N ARG A 92 2.34 5.23 -11.75
CA ARG A 92 3.44 5.09 -12.71
C ARG A 92 3.45 6.16 -13.80
N ARG A 93 2.30 6.70 -14.17
CA ARG A 93 2.19 7.72 -15.22
C ARG A 93 2.59 9.11 -14.74
N VAL A 94 2.24 9.46 -13.50
CA VAL A 94 2.39 10.84 -13.02
C VAL A 94 3.49 11.02 -11.98
N LEU A 95 3.88 9.98 -11.24
CA LEU A 95 4.95 10.07 -10.27
C LEU A 95 6.30 9.73 -10.90
N PRO A 96 7.41 10.33 -10.42
CA PRO A 96 8.75 9.87 -10.75
C PRO A 96 8.91 8.38 -10.41
N ALA A 97 9.62 7.63 -11.25
CA ALA A 97 9.75 6.16 -11.13
C ALA A 97 10.26 5.71 -9.75
N GLN A 98 11.17 6.49 -9.14
CA GLN A 98 11.71 6.25 -7.80
C GLN A 98 10.69 6.46 -6.67
N SER A 99 9.64 7.24 -6.90
CA SER A 99 8.60 7.55 -5.92
C SER A 99 7.41 6.60 -5.97
N VAL A 100 7.22 5.88 -7.09
CA VAL A 100 6.07 4.97 -7.30
C VAL A 100 5.98 3.89 -6.21
N GLN A 101 7.06 3.14 -6.00
CA GLN A 101 7.05 2.04 -5.02
C GLN A 101 6.89 2.55 -3.58
N PRO A 102 7.67 3.55 -3.11
CA PRO A 102 7.44 4.18 -1.81
C PRO A 102 6.01 4.68 -1.61
N TRP A 103 5.38 5.21 -2.67
CA TRP A 103 4.01 5.70 -2.62
C TRP A 103 2.97 4.57 -2.51
N LEU A 104 3.17 3.45 -3.20
CA LEU A 104 2.25 2.30 -3.19
C LEU A 104 2.35 1.44 -1.93
N VAL A 105 3.53 1.36 -1.29
CA VAL A 105 3.75 0.52 -0.10
C VAL A 105 2.71 0.77 1.01
N PRO A 106 2.41 2.02 1.42
CA PRO A 106 1.36 2.29 2.41
C PRO A 106 -0.04 1.78 2.01
N CYS A 107 -0.42 1.85 0.73
CA CYS A 107 -1.71 1.33 0.24
C CYS A 107 -1.77 -0.20 0.41
N TRP A 108 -0.73 -0.92 -0.01
CA TRP A 108 -0.65 -2.37 0.17
C TRP A 108 -0.67 -2.79 1.64
N ARG A 109 0.03 -2.05 2.51
CA ARG A 109 0.00 -2.30 3.96
C ARG A 109 -1.39 -2.10 4.55
N ALA A 110 -2.12 -1.06 4.13
CA ALA A 110 -3.46 -0.81 4.61
C ALA A 110 -4.42 -1.94 4.23
N LEU A 111 -4.38 -2.42 2.98
CA LEU A 111 -5.15 -3.60 2.56
C LEU A 111 -4.77 -4.86 3.35
N ALA A 112 -3.47 -5.11 3.50
CA ALA A 112 -2.97 -6.28 4.23
C ALA A 112 -3.41 -6.28 5.70
N ALA A 113 -3.38 -5.12 6.36
CA ALA A 113 -3.84 -4.97 7.74
C ALA A 113 -5.35 -5.23 7.87
N ARG A 114 -6.16 -4.70 6.94
CA ARG A 114 -7.63 -4.92 6.94
C ARG A 114 -8.01 -6.36 6.60
N ALA A 115 -7.17 -7.07 5.86
CA ALA A 115 -7.34 -8.48 5.54
C ALA A 115 -6.90 -9.45 6.65
N ALA A 116 -6.24 -8.96 7.71
CA ALA A 116 -5.59 -9.82 8.71
C ALA A 116 -6.54 -10.76 9.47
N SER A 117 -7.84 -10.45 9.54
CA SER A 117 -8.87 -11.29 10.16
C SER A 117 -9.43 -12.37 9.23
N LEU A 118 -9.15 -12.31 7.93
CA LEU A 118 -9.70 -13.25 6.97
C LEU A 118 -8.96 -14.59 7.04
N ALA A 119 -9.69 -15.65 7.40
CA ALA A 119 -9.14 -16.99 7.38
C ALA A 119 -8.74 -17.42 5.95
N PHE A 120 -7.58 -18.05 5.83
CA PHE A 120 -7.06 -18.54 4.56
C PHE A 120 -7.97 -19.59 3.91
N ARG A 121 -8.10 -19.52 2.58
CA ARG A 121 -8.77 -20.51 1.73
C ARG A 121 -7.90 -20.80 0.52
N ALA A 122 -7.58 -22.08 0.29
CA ALA A 122 -6.69 -22.47 -0.80
C ALA A 122 -7.23 -22.12 -2.20
N THR A 123 -8.57 -22.12 -2.38
CA THR A 123 -9.24 -21.74 -3.63
C THR A 123 -9.18 -20.25 -3.92
N GLU A 124 -8.88 -19.43 -2.92
CA GLU A 124 -8.86 -17.97 -2.98
C GLU A 124 -7.57 -17.45 -2.31
N ALA A 125 -6.43 -18.07 -2.64
CA ALA A 125 -5.17 -17.79 -1.97
C ALA A 125 -4.74 -16.31 -2.09
N ASP A 126 -5.10 -15.66 -3.19
CA ASP A 126 -4.88 -14.24 -3.45
C ASP A 126 -5.67 -13.30 -2.51
N SER A 127 -6.72 -13.80 -1.87
CA SER A 127 -7.56 -13.08 -0.91
C SER A 127 -7.11 -13.32 0.54
N HIS A 128 -5.79 -13.30 0.75
CA HIS A 128 -5.15 -13.44 2.06
C HIS A 128 -4.20 -12.28 2.35
N ALA A 129 -3.91 -11.99 3.62
CA ALA A 129 -3.04 -10.88 3.99
C ALA A 129 -1.57 -11.08 3.55
N ALA A 130 -1.07 -12.32 3.52
CA ALA A 130 0.33 -12.60 3.18
C ALA A 130 0.79 -12.07 1.80
N PRO A 131 0.11 -12.34 0.67
CA PRO A 131 0.50 -11.77 -0.62
C PRO A 131 0.49 -10.23 -0.64
N LEU A 132 -0.39 -9.59 0.13
CA LEU A 132 -0.46 -8.13 0.23
C LEU A 132 0.74 -7.56 1.01
N TRP A 133 1.18 -8.23 2.07
CA TRP A 133 2.42 -7.87 2.77
C TRP A 133 3.65 -8.05 1.88
N LEU A 134 3.67 -9.05 1.00
CA LEU A 134 4.74 -9.22 0.01
C LEU A 134 4.78 -8.08 -1.00
N LEU A 135 3.61 -7.64 -1.50
CA LEU A 135 3.50 -6.46 -2.37
C LEU A 135 3.96 -5.17 -1.67
N ALA A 136 3.73 -5.07 -0.36
CA ALA A 136 4.26 -3.97 0.47
C ALA A 136 5.76 -4.08 0.78
N GLY A 137 6.44 -5.17 0.37
CA GLY A 137 7.84 -5.43 0.69
C GLY A 137 8.09 -5.82 2.16
N ASP A 138 7.05 -6.16 2.93
CA ASP A 138 7.14 -6.51 4.35
C ASP A 138 7.17 -8.04 4.54
N GLY A 139 8.34 -8.63 4.30
CA GLY A 139 8.51 -10.08 4.42
C GLY A 139 8.26 -10.62 5.83
N ALA A 140 8.55 -9.84 6.87
CA ALA A 140 8.30 -10.26 8.26
C ALA A 140 6.80 -10.35 8.56
N ALA A 141 6.01 -9.35 8.14
CA ALA A 141 4.56 -9.40 8.29
C ALA A 141 3.91 -10.50 7.43
N ALA A 142 4.46 -10.76 6.23
CA ALA A 142 4.01 -11.88 5.39
C ALA A 142 4.23 -13.24 6.07
N ILE A 143 5.41 -13.46 6.68
CA ILE A 143 5.71 -14.68 7.45
C ILE A 143 4.76 -14.80 8.65
N ASP A 144 4.59 -13.73 9.43
CA ASP A 144 3.66 -13.71 10.57
C ASP A 144 2.23 -14.10 10.15
N ALA A 145 1.76 -13.62 8.99
CA ALA A 145 0.44 -13.97 8.44
C ALA A 145 0.35 -15.45 7.99
N VAL A 146 1.40 -15.98 7.36
CA VAL A 146 1.45 -17.40 6.95
C VAL A 146 1.46 -18.33 8.16
N GLU A 147 2.21 -18.00 9.21
CA GLU A 147 2.27 -18.81 10.43
C GLU A 147 0.92 -18.92 11.14
N GLY A 148 0.00 -17.98 10.90
CA GLY A 148 -1.39 -18.05 11.38
C GLY A 148 -2.28 -19.05 10.64
N ILE A 149 -1.84 -19.58 9.49
CA ILE A 149 -2.59 -20.57 8.73
C ILE A 149 -2.36 -21.95 9.34
N GLU A 150 -3.45 -22.63 9.71
CA GLU A 150 -3.37 -24.02 10.18
C GLU A 150 -2.81 -24.93 9.08
N SER A 151 -1.85 -25.79 9.43
CA SER A 151 -1.28 -26.75 8.47
C SER A 151 -0.67 -26.11 7.21
N TRP A 152 -0.18 -24.86 7.30
CA TRP A 152 0.28 -24.07 6.15
C TRP A 152 1.30 -24.78 5.25
N TRP A 153 2.14 -25.65 5.79
CA TRP A 153 3.19 -26.39 5.07
C TRP A 153 2.64 -27.50 4.16
N ARG A 154 1.37 -27.87 4.33
CA ARG A 154 0.69 -28.89 3.51
C ARG A 154 -0.09 -28.29 2.34
N VAL A 155 -0.25 -26.97 2.30
CA VAL A 155 -0.94 -26.27 1.22
C VAL A 155 0.10 -25.64 0.29
N PRO A 156 -0.07 -25.63 -1.04
CA PRO A 156 0.97 -25.13 -1.95
C PRO A 156 1.31 -23.64 -1.83
N ALA A 157 0.32 -22.76 -1.60
CA ALA A 157 0.53 -21.31 -1.64
C ALA A 157 1.40 -20.76 -0.47
N PRO A 158 1.15 -21.12 0.80
CA PRO A 158 1.92 -20.53 1.91
C PRO A 158 3.45 -20.80 1.92
N PRO A 159 3.95 -21.99 1.55
CA PRO A 159 5.39 -22.24 1.39
C PRO A 159 6.05 -21.37 0.32
N VAL A 160 5.35 -21.09 -0.78
CA VAL A 160 5.85 -20.19 -1.85
C VAL A 160 6.03 -18.78 -1.29
N TRP A 161 5.04 -18.27 -0.57
CA TRP A 161 5.11 -16.94 0.05
C TRP A 161 6.23 -16.81 1.08
N MET A 162 6.49 -17.85 1.88
CA MET A 162 7.60 -17.80 2.83
C MET A 162 8.97 -17.87 2.16
N THR A 163 9.08 -18.62 1.06
CA THR A 163 10.30 -18.61 0.25
C THR A 163 10.53 -17.22 -0.31
N GLU A 164 9.50 -16.59 -0.87
CA GLU A 164 9.57 -15.23 -1.41
C GLU A 164 9.91 -14.18 -0.33
N ALA A 165 9.23 -14.21 0.82
CA ALA A 165 9.53 -13.36 1.97
C ALA A 165 10.98 -13.51 2.45
N GLY A 166 11.51 -14.74 2.35
CA GLY A 166 12.88 -15.06 2.67
C GLY A 166 13.91 -14.51 1.69
N CYS A 167 13.65 -14.62 0.39
CA CYS A 167 14.55 -14.18 -0.67
C CYS A 167 14.64 -12.65 -0.79
N ARG A 168 13.60 -11.90 -0.42
CA ARG A 168 13.56 -10.42 -0.54
C ARG A 168 14.34 -9.66 0.56
N GLY A 169 14.87 -10.34 1.59
CA GLY A 169 15.82 -9.78 2.58
C GLY A 169 15.23 -9.40 3.95
N THR A 170 16.01 -9.63 5.02
CA THR A 170 15.75 -9.52 6.49
C THR A 170 14.54 -10.23 7.10
N GLY A 171 13.56 -10.71 6.31
CA GLY A 171 12.36 -11.39 6.81
C GLY A 171 12.65 -12.52 7.81
N TRP A 172 13.61 -13.39 7.51
CA TRP A 172 14.01 -14.50 8.39
C TRP A 172 14.65 -14.05 9.72
N GLN A 173 15.46 -13.00 9.72
CA GLN A 173 16.15 -12.53 10.92
C GLN A 173 15.18 -11.80 11.86
N LEU A 174 14.32 -10.93 11.31
CA LEU A 174 13.32 -10.17 12.09
C LEU A 174 12.20 -11.07 12.62
N ALA A 175 11.73 -12.05 11.84
CA ALA A 175 10.75 -13.02 12.31
C ALA A 175 11.29 -13.86 13.48
N ARG A 176 12.57 -14.29 13.42
CA ARG A 176 13.22 -15.01 14.53
C ARG A 176 13.33 -14.16 15.79
N GLU A 177 13.68 -12.89 15.66
CA GLU A 177 13.79 -11.98 16.81
C GLU A 177 12.43 -11.72 17.48
N ARG A 178 11.37 -11.49 16.68
CA ARG A 178 10.00 -11.34 17.18
C ARG A 178 9.47 -12.62 17.84
N ARG A 179 9.79 -13.80 17.28
CA ARG A 179 9.48 -15.10 17.88
C ARG A 179 10.14 -15.26 19.25
N GLY A 180 11.40 -14.84 19.39
CA GLY A 180 12.08 -14.77 20.68
C GLY A 180 11.32 -13.92 21.70
N ARG A 181 10.84 -12.73 21.29
CA ARG A 181 10.07 -11.83 22.17
C ARG A 181 8.68 -12.37 22.52
N ARG A 182 7.90 -12.89 21.57
CA ARG A 182 6.56 -13.47 21.85
C ARG A 182 6.65 -14.68 22.80
N ARG A 183 7.69 -15.51 22.67
CA ARG A 183 7.93 -16.65 23.56
C ARG A 183 8.25 -16.17 24.99
N LEU A 184 9.04 -15.10 25.13
CA LEU A 184 9.33 -14.47 26.43
C LEU A 184 8.07 -13.87 27.08
N SER A 185 7.18 -13.25 26.29
CA SER A 185 5.89 -12.71 26.76
C SER A 185 4.92 -13.81 27.23
N LEU A 186 4.89 -14.96 26.55
CA LEU A 186 4.10 -16.12 26.97
C LEU A 186 4.65 -16.77 28.25
N THR A 187 5.96 -16.84 28.46
CA THR A 187 6.55 -17.30 29.73
C THR A 187 6.36 -16.30 30.87
N ALA A 188 6.37 -14.99 30.61
CA ALA A 188 6.13 -13.97 31.64
C ALA A 188 4.67 -13.94 32.15
N GLY A 189 3.70 -14.37 31.33
CA GLY A 189 2.31 -14.53 31.73
C GLY A 189 2.03 -15.75 32.61
N ILE A 190 2.89 -16.78 32.57
CA ILE A 190 2.71 -18.02 33.35
C ILE A 190 3.25 -17.89 34.79
N SER A 191 4.11 -16.91 35.08
CA SER A 191 4.69 -16.72 36.42
C SER A 191 3.86 -15.90 37.42
N ARG A 192 2.63 -15.45 37.08
CA ARG A 192 1.78 -14.65 38.01
C ARG A 192 0.60 -15.40 38.64
N SER A 193 0.53 -16.73 38.53
CA SER A 193 -0.57 -17.52 39.11
C SER A 193 -0.10 -18.64 40.03
N VAL A 194 0.86 -18.37 40.93
CA VAL A 194 1.03 -19.15 42.16
C VAL A 194 1.46 -18.18 43.25
N VAL A 195 0.51 -17.73 44.07
CA VAL A 195 0.62 -17.38 45.51
C VAL A 195 -0.66 -16.65 45.89
N THR A 196 -1.64 -17.40 46.39
CA THR A 196 -2.53 -16.98 47.49
C THR A 196 -3.39 -18.19 47.89
N ARG A 197 -2.89 -18.98 48.83
CA ARG A 197 -3.70 -19.77 49.77
C ARG A 197 -2.87 -20.04 51.02
N ARG A 198 -3.09 -19.21 52.03
CA ARG A 198 -3.14 -19.61 53.45
C ARG A 198 -4.25 -18.82 54.10
#